data_AF-A0A0N4XNS9-F1
#
_entry.id   AF-A0A0N4XNS9-F1
#
_cell.length_a   1.000
_cell.length_b   1.000
_cell.length_c   1.000
_cell.angle_alpha   90.00
_cell.angle_beta   90.00
_cell.angle_gamma   90.00
#
_symmetry.space_group_name_H-M   'P 1'
#
loop_
_entity.id
_entity.type
_entity.pdbx_description
1 polymer ?
#
loop_
_entity_poly.entity_id
_entity_poly.type
_entity_poly.pdbx_seq_one_letter_code
_entity_poly.pdbx_strand_id
1 'polypeptide(L)'
;MPHLNNCSRFADCTDKEEGYECKCKPDYHDQNPSNPGTNCKFIINECLAENLNDCDKRAECIDTIDGYECKCKAPYVDQMPQNPGRVCRYD
;
A
#
# COMPACT_ATOMS: atom_id res chain seq x y z
N MET A 1 29.10 14.24 -5.76
CA MET A 1 29.13 13.11 -4.80
C MET A 1 28.38 11.97 -5.44
N PRO A 2 29.01 10.81 -5.73
CA PRO A 2 28.25 9.68 -6.23
C PRO A 2 27.47 9.08 -5.06
N HIS A 3 26.17 8.86 -5.24
CA HIS A 3 25.39 7.99 -4.36
C HIS A 3 26.00 6.58 -4.47
N LEU A 4 26.58 6.08 -3.38
CA LEU A 4 27.27 4.78 -3.34
C LEU A 4 26.31 3.58 -3.51
N ASN A 5 25.00 3.84 -3.47
CA ASN A 5 23.92 2.88 -3.68
C ASN A 5 22.69 3.56 -4.29
N ASN A 6 21.75 2.77 -4.80
CA ASN A 6 20.44 3.22 -5.27
C ASN A 6 19.29 2.88 -4.29
N CYS A 7 19.61 2.66 -3.00
CA CYS A 7 18.59 2.37 -2.01
C CYS A 7 17.60 3.53 -1.87
N SER A 8 16.34 3.21 -1.60
CA SER A 8 15.36 4.20 -1.17
C SER A 8 15.86 4.90 0.09
N ARG A 9 15.52 6.19 0.24
CA ARG A 9 15.73 6.93 1.50
C ARG A 9 15.02 6.29 2.71
N PHE A 10 14.03 5.44 2.46
CA PHE A 10 13.29 4.68 3.47
C PHE A 10 13.72 3.21 3.55
N ALA A 11 14.90 2.88 3.03
CA ALA A 11 15.53 1.58 3.19
C ALA A 11 16.76 1.69 4.08
N ASP A 12 17.10 0.58 4.73
CA ASP A 12 18.39 0.32 5.33
C ASP A 12 19.33 -0.23 4.25
N CYS A 13 20.54 0.34 4.16
CA CYS A 13 21.58 -0.10 3.26
C CYS A 13 22.63 -0.88 4.07
N THR A 14 22.81 -2.15 3.74
CA THR A 14 23.83 -3.00 4.36
C THR A 14 24.95 -3.24 3.35
N ASP A 15 26.16 -2.81 3.67
CA ASP A 15 27.35 -3.08 2.86
C ASP A 15 27.69 -4.58 2.93
N LYS A 16 28.08 -5.17 1.81
CA LYS A 16 28.46 -6.58 1.70
C LYS A 16 29.91 -6.69 1.22
N GLU A 17 30.50 -7.89 1.32
CA GLU A 17 31.81 -8.16 0.72
C GLU A 17 31.83 -7.83 -0.78
N GLU A 18 30.71 -8.10 -1.47
CA GLU A 18 30.44 -7.66 -2.83
C GLU A 18 29.18 -6.79 -2.88
N GLY A 19 29.37 -5.49 -3.12
CA GLY A 19 28.27 -4.53 -3.30
C GLY A 19 27.50 -4.23 -2.01
N TYR A 20 26.20 -4.05 -2.13
CA TYR A 20 25.31 -3.69 -1.02
C TYR A 20 23.93 -4.33 -1.19
N GLU A 21 23.19 -4.42 -0.10
CA GLU A 21 21.78 -4.82 -0.09
C GLU A 21 20.93 -3.71 0.53
N CYS A 22 19.81 -3.41 -0.13
CA CYS A 22 18.81 -2.50 0.37
C CYS A 22 17.62 -3.29 0.92
N LYS A 23 17.08 -2.86 2.05
CA LYS A 23 15.84 -3.41 2.61
C LYS A 23 14.96 -2.29 3.13
N CYS A 24 13.68 -2.26 2.76
CA CYS A 24 12.75 -1.26 3.31
C CYS A 24 12.73 -1.31 4.84
N LYS A 25 12.70 -0.13 5.46
CA LYS A 25 12.57 0.04 6.91
C LYS A 25 11.24 -0.56 7.40
N PRO A 26 11.11 -0.83 8.72
CA PRO A 26 9.82 -1.15 9.31
C PRO A 26 8.76 -0.12 8.92
N ASP A 27 7.52 -0.58 8.75
CA ASP A 27 6.37 0.22 8.28
C ASP A 27 6.47 0.71 6.82
N TYR A 28 7.44 0.21 6.03
CA TYR A 28 7.50 0.43 4.59
C TYR A 28 7.43 -0.88 3.81
N HIS A 29 6.62 -0.88 2.75
CA HIS A 29 6.49 -1.97 1.80
C HIS A 29 7.29 -1.71 0.52
N ASP A 30 7.89 -2.76 -0.03
CA ASP A 30 8.67 -2.72 -1.25
C ASP A 30 7.77 -2.81 -2.49
N GLN A 31 7.81 -1.77 -3.31
CA GLN A 31 7.04 -1.64 -4.54
C GLN A 31 7.81 -2.16 -5.76
N ASN A 32 9.09 -2.52 -5.60
CA ASN A 32 9.92 -3.05 -6.67
C ASN A 32 10.65 -4.33 -6.22
N PRO A 33 9.94 -5.47 -6.16
CA PRO A 33 10.55 -6.75 -5.76
C PRO A 33 11.73 -7.19 -6.64
N SER A 34 11.80 -6.69 -7.88
CA SER A 34 12.93 -6.98 -8.79
C SER A 34 14.21 -6.23 -8.41
N ASN A 35 14.10 -5.10 -7.70
CA ASN A 35 15.24 -4.39 -7.12
C ASN A 35 14.90 -4.00 -5.67
N PRO A 36 15.07 -4.94 -4.73
CA PRO A 36 14.59 -4.76 -3.37
C PRO A 36 15.14 -3.50 -2.69
N GLY A 37 14.34 -2.87 -1.85
CA GLY A 37 14.69 -1.69 -1.06
C GLY A 37 14.95 -0.42 -1.88
N THR A 38 14.75 -0.42 -3.19
CA THR A 38 14.92 0.77 -4.05
C THR A 38 13.66 1.64 -4.12
N ASN A 39 12.48 1.04 -3.91
CA ASN A 39 11.20 1.74 -3.90
C ASN A 39 10.37 1.31 -2.69
N CYS A 40 10.45 2.08 -1.61
CA CYS A 40 9.78 1.77 -0.35
C CYS A 40 8.64 2.78 -0.12
N LYS A 41 7.42 2.28 0.01
CA LYS A 41 6.19 3.04 0.27
C LYS A 41 5.75 2.82 1.71
N PHE A 42 5.35 3.89 2.40
CA PHE A 42 4.87 3.80 3.77
C PHE A 42 3.55 3.02 3.82
N ILE A 43 3.44 2.09 4.76
CA ILE A 43 2.22 1.32 5.03
C ILE A 43 1.36 2.18 5.95
N ILE A 44 0.20 2.57 5.47
CA ILE A 44 -0.79 3.33 6.21
C ILE A 44 -2.07 2.53 6.22
N ASN A 45 -2.75 2.49 7.37
CA ASN A 45 -4.08 1.90 7.44
C ASN A 45 -5.13 2.99 7.18
N GLU A 46 -5.62 3.05 5.95
CA GLU A 46 -6.63 4.04 5.53
C GLU A 46 -7.99 3.81 6.17
N CYS A 47 -8.24 2.62 6.74
CA CYS A 47 -9.49 2.29 7.41
C CYS A 47 -9.60 2.89 8.83
N LEU A 48 -8.51 3.43 9.40
CA LEU A 48 -8.53 4.09 10.71
C LEU A 48 -9.24 5.45 10.69
N ALA A 49 -9.40 6.08 9.53
CA ALA A 49 -10.08 7.37 9.41
C ALA A 49 -10.82 7.49 8.08
N GLU A 50 -12.08 7.92 8.13
CA GLU A 50 -12.95 8.05 6.94
C GLU A 50 -12.39 9.02 5.88
N ASN A 51 -11.51 9.95 6.25
CA ASN A 51 -10.89 10.88 5.29
C ASN A 51 -9.61 10.33 4.61
N LEU A 52 -9.19 9.11 4.95
CA LEU A 52 -8.05 8.44 4.33
C LEU A 52 -8.46 7.42 3.27
N ASN A 53 -9.73 7.04 3.25
CA ASN A 53 -10.32 6.17 2.24
C ASN A 53 -11.53 6.83 1.58
N ASP A 54 -11.91 6.35 0.40
CA ASP A 54 -13.09 6.80 -0.33
C ASP A 54 -14.18 5.73 -0.41
N CYS A 55 -14.17 4.74 0.49
CA CYS A 55 -15.19 3.69 0.55
C CYS A 55 -16.60 4.29 0.65
N ASP A 56 -17.60 3.64 0.03
CA ASP A 56 -18.99 3.97 0.31
C ASP A 56 -19.28 3.72 1.80
N LYS A 57 -20.09 4.56 2.44
CA LYS A 57 -20.53 4.36 3.83
C LYS A 57 -21.21 3.01 4.10
N ARG A 58 -21.71 2.34 3.05
CA ARG A 58 -22.31 0.99 3.09
C ARG A 58 -21.30 -0.12 2.76
N ALA A 59 -20.03 0.22 2.56
CA ALA A 59 -18.95 -0.72 2.38
C ALA A 59 -18.21 -1.00 3.70
N GLU A 60 -17.46 -2.08 3.68
CA GLU A 60 -16.38 -2.41 4.61
C GLU A 60 -15.06 -1.95 3.97
N CYS A 61 -14.25 -1.22 4.74
CA CYS A 61 -12.88 -0.89 4.39
C CYS A 61 -11.97 -2.03 4.86
N ILE A 62 -11.08 -2.49 3.98
CA ILE A 62 -10.13 -3.57 4.24
C ILE A 62 -8.74 -3.01 3.99
N ASP A 63 -7.96 -2.89 5.05
CA ASP A 63 -6.56 -2.46 4.98
C ASP A 63 -5.70 -3.52 4.29
N THR A 64 -4.74 -3.09 3.47
CA THR A 64 -3.82 -3.96 2.74
C THR A 64 -2.40 -3.39 2.83
N ILE A 65 -1.41 -4.21 2.49
CA ILE A 65 -0.01 -3.75 2.53
C ILE A 65 0.30 -2.67 1.48
N ASP A 66 -0.52 -2.54 0.43
CA ASP A 66 -0.33 -1.58 -0.65
C ASP A 66 -1.46 -0.53 -0.76
N GLY A 67 -2.16 -0.29 0.35
CA GLY A 67 -3.27 0.65 0.43
C GLY A 67 -4.50 -0.05 1.00
N TYR A 68 -5.68 0.12 0.39
CA TYR A 68 -6.92 -0.45 0.92
C TYR A 68 -7.88 -0.87 -0.19
N GLU A 69 -8.74 -1.82 0.17
CA GLU A 69 -9.87 -2.28 -0.63
C GLU A 69 -11.19 -1.89 0.05
N CYS A 70 -12.24 -1.72 -0.74
CA CYS A 70 -13.59 -1.55 -0.21
C CYS A 70 -14.50 -2.63 -0.76
N LYS A 71 -15.39 -3.13 0.08
CA LYS A 71 -16.35 -4.18 -0.28
C LYS A 71 -17.74 -3.82 0.21
N CYS A 72 -18.74 -3.81 -0.66
CA CYS A 72 -20.11 -3.56 -0.23
C CYS A 72 -20.57 -4.60 0.81
N LYS A 73 -21.11 -4.12 1.94
CA LYS A 73 -21.69 -5.00 2.96
C LYS A 73 -23.00 -5.57 2.44
N ALA A 74 -23.29 -6.83 2.75
CA ALA A 74 -24.62 -7.38 2.46
C ALA A 74 -25.71 -6.55 3.20
N PRO A 75 -26.88 -6.33 2.58
CA PRO A 75 -27.34 -6.80 1.27
C PRO A 75 -27.03 -5.83 0.09
N TYR A 76 -26.12 -4.87 0.26
CA TYR A 76 -25.79 -3.92 -0.80
C TYR A 76 -24.91 -4.56 -1.88
N VAL A 77 -25.17 -4.19 -3.12
CA VAL A 77 -24.48 -4.66 -4.32
C VAL A 77 -23.61 -3.53 -4.88
N ASP A 78 -22.45 -3.94 -5.40
CA ASP A 78 -21.50 -3.07 -6.07
C ASP A 78 -22.01 -2.64 -7.45
N GLN A 79 -22.06 -1.33 -7.69
CA GLN A 79 -22.50 -0.75 -8.95
C GLN A 79 -21.34 -0.15 -9.76
N MET A 80 -20.10 -0.28 -9.28
CA MET A 80 -18.89 0.25 -9.92
C MET A 80 -17.75 -0.79 -9.87
N PRO A 81 -17.81 -1.86 -10.69
CA PRO A 81 -16.83 -2.95 -10.65
C PRO A 81 -15.37 -2.54 -10.87
N GLN A 82 -15.12 -1.42 -11.56
CA GLN A 82 -13.79 -0.88 -11.79
C GLN A 82 -13.16 -0.28 -10.51
N ASN A 83 -13.99 0.18 -9.57
CA ASN A 83 -13.58 0.68 -8.26
C ASN A 83 -14.52 0.08 -7.19
N PRO A 84 -14.26 -1.17 -6.78
CA PRO A 84 -15.18 -1.89 -5.92
C PRO A 84 -15.43 -1.19 -4.57
N GLY A 85 -16.64 -1.36 -4.03
CA GLY A 85 -17.08 -0.84 -2.75
C GLY A 85 -17.22 0.68 -2.68
N ARG A 86 -17.07 1.40 -3.81
CA ARG A 86 -17.21 2.88 -3.86
C ARG A 86 -18.62 3.34 -4.19
N VAL A 87 -19.43 2.46 -4.77
CA VAL A 87 -20.85 2.71 -5.04
C VAL A 87 -21.66 1.50 -4.63
N CYS A 88 -22.26 1.57 -3.44
CA CYS A 88 -23.06 0.48 -2.88
C CYS A 88 -24.55 0.85 -2.85
N ARG A 89 -25.36 0.07 -3.56
CA ARG A 89 -26.81 0.27 -3.66
C ARG A 89 -27.56 -0.99 -3.21
N TYR A 90 -28.77 -0.77 -2.72
CA TYR A 90 -29.68 -1.85 -2.42
C TYR A 90 -30.40 -2.20 -3.73
N ASP A 91 -30.39 -3.46 -4.12
CA ASP A 91 -31.15 -3.98 -5.26
C ASP A 91 -32.58 -4.37 -4.84
#